data_AF-A0A9D6NDF1-F1
#
_entry.id   AF-A0A9D6NDF1-F1
#
_cell.length_a   1.000
_cell.length_b   1.000
_cell.length_c   1.000
_cell.angle_alpha   90.00
_cell.angle_beta   90.00
_cell.angle_gamma   90.00
#
_symmetry.space_group_name_H-M   'P 1'
#
loop_
_entity.id
_entity.type
_entity.pdbx_description
1 polymer ?
#
loop_
_entity_poly.entity_id
_entity_poly.type
_entity_poly.pdbx_seq_one_letter_code
_entity_poly.pdbx_strand_id
1 'polypeptide(L)'
;MKGARSSETVRRSVALPRRLLEELAAVTPPELKGNFNRLVHELLREFIDRQRRNEFEEDMEQMGRDPEILDETAAMCRDFDIALLDGLGHP
;
A
#
# COMPACT_ATOMS: atom_id res chain seq x y z
N MET A 1 -23.34 11.54 23.00
CA MET A 1 -22.04 11.06 23.53
C MET A 1 -21.55 9.97 22.59
N LYS A 2 -20.56 10.25 21.73
CA LYS A 2 -20.03 9.28 20.75
C LYS A 2 -19.07 8.36 21.50
N GLY A 3 -19.43 7.08 21.61
CA GLY A 3 -18.59 6.07 22.25
C GLY A 3 -17.28 5.92 21.49
N ALA A 4 -16.17 6.18 22.17
CA ALA A 4 -14.86 5.77 21.68
C ALA A 4 -14.90 4.25 21.51
N ARG A 5 -14.79 3.75 20.27
CA ARG A 5 -14.53 2.33 20.03
C ARG A 5 -13.20 2.04 20.73
N SER A 6 -13.26 1.30 21.84
CA SER A 6 -12.05 0.80 22.48
C SER A 6 -11.27 0.03 21.44
N SER A 7 -9.98 0.32 21.32
CA SER A 7 -9.04 -0.47 20.52
C SER A 7 -8.94 -1.85 21.19
N GLU A 8 -9.88 -2.73 20.88
CA GLU A 8 -9.93 -4.06 21.46
C GLU A 8 -8.71 -4.85 20.98
N THR A 9 -7.82 -5.17 21.90
CA THR A 9 -6.64 -5.98 21.60
C THR A 9 -7.05 -7.44 21.55
N VAL A 10 -6.93 -8.05 20.39
CA VAL A 10 -7.25 -9.47 20.20
C VAL A 10 -6.00 -10.32 20.43
N ARG A 11 -6.07 -11.28 21.36
CA ARG A 11 -5.02 -12.29 21.56
C ARG A 11 -5.36 -13.56 20.78
N ARG A 12 -4.38 -14.06 20.01
CA ARG A 12 -4.48 -15.29 19.21
C ARG A 12 -3.21 -16.10 19.40
N SER A 13 -3.38 -17.42 19.50
CA SER A 13 -2.29 -18.40 19.53
C SER A 13 -2.32 -19.20 18.24
N VAL A 14 -1.17 -19.37 17.61
CA VAL A 14 -1.01 -20.10 16.35
C VAL A 14 0.14 -21.07 16.46
N ALA A 15 -0.01 -22.25 15.85
CA ALA A 15 1.08 -23.21 15.71
C ALA A 15 1.89 -22.83 14.46
N LEU A 16 3.18 -22.54 14.64
CA LEU A 16 4.08 -22.18 13.55
C LEU A 16 5.20 -23.23 13.41
N PRO A 17 5.60 -23.58 12.18
CA PRO A 17 6.76 -24.43 11.97
C PRO A 17 8.02 -23.79 12.57
N ARG A 18 8.79 -24.56 13.33
CA ARG A 18 10.05 -24.07 13.94
C ARG A 18 11.01 -23.52 12.89
N ARG A 19 11.15 -24.21 11.76
CA ARG A 19 11.99 -23.79 10.63
C ARG A 19 11.62 -22.39 10.12
N LEU A 20 10.33 -22.07 10.06
CA LEU A 20 9.85 -20.76 9.62
C LEU A 20 10.28 -19.65 10.61
N LEU A 21 10.23 -19.93 11.91
CA LEU A 21 10.69 -18.99 12.93
C LEU A 21 12.21 -18.78 12.89
N GLU A 22 12.98 -19.82 12.57
CA GLU A 22 14.43 -19.74 12.41
C GLU A 22 14.81 -18.92 11.17
N GLU A 23 14.16 -19.15 10.03
CA GLU A 23 14.34 -18.36 8.81
C GLU A 23 13.98 -16.90 9.04
N LEU A 24 12.85 -16.64 9.71
CA LEU A 24 12.42 -15.29 10.08
C LEU A 24 13.46 -14.62 11.00
N ALA A 25 13.97 -15.30 12.02
CA ALA A 25 14.96 -14.75 12.95
C ALA A 25 16.30 -14.42 12.29
N ALA A 26 16.67 -15.13 11.22
CA ALA A 26 17.89 -14.87 10.45
C ALA A 26 17.84 -13.53 9.70
N VAL A 27 16.67 -13.17 9.17
CA VAL A 27 16.46 -11.93 8.39
C VAL A 27 15.91 -10.77 9.20
N THR A 28 15.39 -11.03 10.40
CA THR A 28 14.80 -10.01 11.26
C THR A 28 15.88 -9.06 11.80
N PRO A 29 15.70 -7.73 11.73
CA PRO A 29 16.58 -6.76 12.36
C PRO A 29 16.72 -7.00 13.87
N PRO A 30 17.91 -6.80 14.46
CA PRO A 30 18.16 -7.09 15.88
C PRO A 30 17.18 -6.39 16.84
N GLU A 31 16.64 -5.23 16.44
CA GLU A 31 15.67 -4.44 17.21
C GLU A 31 14.31 -5.15 17.38
N LEU A 32 14.00 -6.13 16.52
CA LEU A 32 12.74 -6.86 16.50
C LEU A 32 12.88 -8.31 16.99
N LYS A 33 14.10 -8.86 17.10
CA LYS A 33 14.36 -10.26 17.52
C LYS A 33 13.85 -10.60 18.92
N GLY A 34 13.81 -9.62 19.83
CA GLY A 34 13.38 -9.82 21.22
C GLY A 34 11.87 -9.73 21.46
N ASN A 35 11.08 -9.31 20.46
CA ASN A 35 9.64 -9.12 20.63
C ASN A 35 8.87 -9.64 19.42
N PHE A 36 8.50 -10.92 19.48
CA PHE A 36 7.74 -11.58 18.42
C PHE A 36 6.40 -10.91 18.14
N ASN A 37 5.72 -10.36 19.16
CA ASN A 37 4.45 -9.65 18.94
C ASN A 37 4.65 -8.38 18.11
N ARG A 38 5.73 -7.63 18.36
CA ARG A 38 6.08 -6.45 17.56
C ARG A 38 6.41 -6.84 16.12
N LEU A 39 7.16 -7.93 15.93
CA LEU A 39 7.46 -8.46 14.61
C LEU A 39 6.19 -8.84 13.83
N VAL A 40 5.27 -9.58 14.46
CA VAL A 40 3.98 -9.93 13.87
C VAL A 40 3.17 -8.68 13.51
N HIS A 41 3.16 -7.67 14.37
CA HIS A 41 2.45 -6.42 14.12
C HIS A 41 2.97 -5.68 12.88
N GLU A 42 4.30 -5.52 12.75
CA GLU A 42 4.91 -4.89 11.58
C GLU A 42 4.63 -5.69 10.30
N LEU A 43 4.78 -7.02 10.33
CA LEU A 43 4.52 -7.88 9.18
C LEU A 43 3.06 -7.83 8.73
N LEU A 44 2.11 -7.79 9.66
CA LEU A 44 0.68 -7.66 9.33
C LEU A 44 0.38 -6.30 8.69
N ARG A 45 1.00 -5.23 9.18
CA ARG A 45 0.86 -3.90 8.61
C ARG A 45 1.42 -3.84 7.18
N GLU A 46 2.63 -4.35 6.98
CA GLU A 46 3.26 -4.42 5.67
C GLU A 46 2.42 -5.26 4.69
N PHE A 47 1.89 -6.39 5.15
CA PHE A 47 0.99 -7.21 4.36
C PHE A 47 -0.26 -6.44 3.91
N ILE A 48 -0.93 -5.73 4.83
CA ILE A 48 -2.11 -4.92 4.52
C ILE A 48 -1.76 -3.82 3.52
N ASP A 49 -0.66 -3.10 3.74
CA ASP A 49 -0.22 -2.01 2.86
C ASP A 49 0.12 -2.53 1.46
N ARG A 50 0.70 -3.74 1.35
CA ARG A 50 0.93 -4.40 0.07
C ARG A 50 -0.37 -4.79 -0.61
N GLN A 51 -1.33 -5.40 0.11
CA GLN A 51 -2.62 -5.76 -0.50
C GLN A 51 -3.36 -4.53 -1.03
N ARG A 52 -3.42 -3.45 -0.25
CA ARG A 52 -4.05 -2.19 -0.69
C ARG A 52 -3.40 -1.59 -1.93
N ARG A 53 -2.07 -1.68 -2.03
CA ARG A 53 -1.34 -1.21 -3.20
C ARG A 53 -1.68 -2.05 -4.43
N ASN A 54 -1.71 -3.37 -4.28
CA ASN A 54 -2.07 -4.27 -5.37
C ASN A 54 -3.51 -4.01 -5.85
N GLU A 55 -4.46 -3.88 -4.92
CA GLU A 55 -5.85 -3.51 -5.23
C GLU A 55 -5.91 -2.18 -5.97
N PHE A 56 -5.17 -1.18 -5.50
CA PHE A 56 -5.09 0.12 -6.18
C PHE A 56 -4.46 0.03 -7.58
N GLU A 57 -3.41 -0.76 -7.76
CA GLU A 57 -2.78 -0.99 -9.07
C GLU A 57 -3.74 -1.68 -10.04
N GLU A 58 -4.50 -2.67 -9.57
CA GLU A 58 -5.55 -3.35 -10.34
C GLU A 58 -6.67 -2.38 -10.73
N ASP A 59 -7.16 -1.57 -9.79
CA ASP A 59 -8.17 -0.54 -10.04
C ASP A 59 -7.67 0.49 -11.07
N MET A 60 -6.42 0.95 -10.96
CA MET A 60 -5.80 1.87 -11.91
C MET A 60 -5.62 1.26 -13.30
N GLU A 61 -5.26 -0.03 -13.37
CA GLU A 61 -5.17 -0.74 -14.65
C GLU A 61 -6.56 -0.88 -15.30
N GLN A 62 -7.59 -1.17 -14.51
CA GLN A 62 -8.96 -1.22 -15.01
C GLN A 62 -9.42 0.16 -15.49
N MET A 63 -9.16 1.22 -14.72
CA MET A 63 -9.45 2.60 -15.06
C MET A 63 -8.74 3.02 -16.36
N GLY A 64 -7.47 2.66 -16.55
CA GLY A 64 -6.69 2.96 -17.75
C GLY A 64 -7.14 2.18 -19.01
N ARG A 65 -8.01 1.18 -18.85
CA ARG A 65 -8.64 0.45 -19.96
C ARG A 65 -10.06 0.91 -20.25
N ASP A 66 -10.62 1.79 -19.42
CA ASP A 66 -11.97 2.32 -19.59
C ASP A 66 -11.99 3.33 -20.76
N PRO A 67 -12.75 3.06 -21.84
CA PRO A 67 -12.82 3.95 -23.00
C PRO A 67 -13.31 5.36 -22.67
N GLU A 68 -14.28 5.52 -21.76
CA GLU A 68 -14.82 6.84 -21.42
C GLU A 68 -13.76 7.69 -20.71
N ILE A 69 -12.99 7.05 -19.83
CA ILE A 69 -11.87 7.70 -19.13
C ILE A 69 -10.76 8.04 -20.11
N LEU A 70 -10.44 7.16 -21.05
CA LEU A 70 -9.43 7.43 -22.08
C LEU A 70 -9.84 8.60 -22.99
N ASP A 71 -11.10 8.65 -23.40
CA ASP A 71 -11.63 9.72 -24.25
C ASP A 71 -11.59 11.08 -23.54
N GLU A 72 -12.05 11.12 -22.28
CA GLU A 72 -11.99 12.32 -21.44
C GLU A 72 -10.55 12.73 -21.16
N THR A 73 -9.67 11.79 -20.82
CA THR A 73 -8.23 12.07 -20.59
C THR A 73 -7.59 12.65 -21.85
N ALA A 74 -7.91 12.10 -23.03
CA ALA A 74 -7.43 12.63 -24.29
C ALA A 74 -7.97 14.03 -24.59
N ALA A 75 -9.21 14.33 -24.21
CA ALA A 75 -9.77 15.68 -24.29
C ALA A 75 -9.01 16.66 -23.38
N MET A 76 -8.81 16.29 -22.12
CA MET A 76 -8.02 17.11 -21.19
C MET A 76 -6.60 17.35 -21.68
N CYS A 77 -5.90 16.32 -22.19
CA CYS A 77 -4.55 16.48 -22.74
C CYS A 77 -4.51 17.53 -23.86
N ARG A 78 -5.48 17.51 -24.79
CA ARG A 78 -5.55 18.51 -25.87
C ARG A 78 -5.76 19.93 -25.33
N ASP A 79 -6.58 20.08 -24.29
CA ASP A 79 -6.84 21.39 -23.68
C ASP A 79 -5.61 21.93 -22.94
N PHE A 80 -4.81 21.05 -22.35
CA PHE A 80 -3.58 21.40 -21.61
C PHE A 80 -2.32 21.50 -22.48
N ASP A 81 -2.33 21.01 -23.74
CA ASP A 81 -1.18 21.10 -24.65
C ASP A 81 -0.69 22.55 -24.84
N ILE A 82 -1.61 23.52 -24.82
CA ILE A 82 -1.29 24.96 -24.95
C ILE A 82 -0.47 25.45 -23.76
N ALA A 83 -0.79 24.95 -22.56
CA ALA A 83 -0.11 25.32 -21.32
C ALA A 83 1.18 24.52 -21.06
N LEU A 84 1.48 23.51 -21.89
CA LEU A 84 2.63 22.63 -21.70
C LEU A 84 3.98 23.36 -21.75
N LEU A 85 4.04 24.48 -22.49
CA LEU A 85 5.24 25.31 -22.64
C LEU A 85 5.20 26.60 -21.80
N ASP A 86 4.17 26.79 -20.98
CA ASP A 86 4.05 27.98 -20.15
C ASP A 86 5.20 28.03 -19.13
N GLY A 87 5.90 29.17 -19.10
CA GLY A 87 7.02 29.41 -18.18
C GLY A 87 8.37 28.85 -18.65
N LEU A 88 8.41 28.08 -19.74
CA LEU A 88 9.63 27.81 -20.49
C LEU A 88 9.82 28.99 -21.44
N GLY A 89 10.57 30.00 -20.99
CA GLY A 89 10.89 31.18 -21.80
C GLY A 89 11.28 30.76 -23.22
N HIS A 90 10.62 31.35 -24.21
CA HIS A 90 10.90 31.15 -25.62
C HIS A 90 12.43 31.23 -25.87
N PRO A 91 13.01 30.42 -26.79
CA PRO A 91 14.39 30.65 -27.23
C PRO A 91 14.61 32.09 -27.69
#